data_AF-A0AAC9IRX2-F1
#
_entry.id   AF-A0AAC9IRX2-F1
#
_cell.length_a   1.000
_cell.length_b   1.000
_cell.length_c   1.000
_cell.angle_alpha   90.00
_cell.angle_beta   90.00
_cell.angle_gamma   90.00
#
_symmetry.space_group_name_H-M   'P 1'
#
loop_
_entity.id
_entity.type
_entity.pdbx_description
1 polymer ?
#
loop_
_entity_poly.entity_id
_entity_poly.type
_entity_poly.pdbx_seq_one_letter_code
_entity_poly.pdbx_strand_id
1 'polypeptide(L)'
;MSYTKLTKEIEKHYKQLGLQYHYNALEITLEEEHKRLTRYNEVRDTIIAQWKEAKRYKELISCAHGGWYSYEEFNEPLALYFVQQEELLALKVLCERGIRFRVEDILSTLVRAEEDFPNITKEEMVKFNLELYLKSQVYHPVGEVVKYRGKALTLIDHLIRYIEQTSESEYLRQLNILRDKVYSLEVKKSDLKYFKHRL
;
A
#
# COMPACT_ATOMS: atom_id res chain seq x y z
N MET A 1 7.02 -10.33 12.00
CA MET A 1 7.32 -9.46 10.83
C MET A 1 7.62 -10.35 9.63
N SER A 2 6.80 -10.31 8.56
CA SER A 2 6.93 -11.22 7.41
C SER A 2 8.12 -10.92 6.49
N TYR A 3 8.59 -9.67 6.40
CA TYR A 3 9.86 -9.36 5.73
C TYR A 3 11.01 -10.20 6.32
N THR A 4 11.09 -10.28 7.65
CA THR A 4 12.05 -11.16 8.33
C THR A 4 11.88 -12.64 7.96
N LYS A 5 10.66 -13.11 7.63
CA LYS A 5 10.44 -14.48 7.15
C LYS A 5 10.90 -14.64 5.71
N LEU A 6 10.54 -13.71 4.81
CA LEU A 6 10.93 -13.72 3.41
C LEU A 6 12.46 -13.66 3.28
N THR A 7 13.10 -12.73 3.98
CA THR A 7 14.57 -12.62 4.04
C THR A 7 15.23 -13.91 4.52
N LYS A 8 14.67 -14.57 5.54
CA LYS A 8 15.20 -15.86 6.03
C LYS A 8 15.07 -16.99 5.00
N GLU A 9 13.96 -17.06 4.27
CA GLU A 9 13.78 -18.05 3.19
C GLU A 9 14.74 -17.76 2.02
N ILE A 10 14.94 -16.47 1.67
CA ILE A 10 15.91 -16.07 0.65
C ILE A 10 17.33 -16.48 1.10
N GLU A 11 17.73 -16.16 2.33
CA GLU A 11 19.04 -16.54 2.87
C GLU A 11 19.23 -18.06 2.87
N LYS A 12 18.19 -18.82 3.24
CA LYS A 12 18.20 -20.29 3.18
C LYS A 12 18.39 -20.79 1.74
N HIS A 13 17.70 -20.19 0.78
CA HIS A 13 17.82 -20.54 -0.64
C HIS A 13 19.23 -20.26 -1.18
N TYR A 14 19.83 -19.12 -0.80
CA TYR A 14 21.22 -18.81 -1.14
C TYR A 14 22.18 -19.88 -0.59
N LYS A 15 22.02 -20.29 0.68
CA LYS A 15 22.84 -21.36 1.28
C LYS A 15 22.70 -22.69 0.55
N GLN A 16 21.50 -23.04 0.09
CA GLN A 16 21.26 -24.27 -0.69
C GLN A 16 21.97 -24.26 -2.04
N LEU A 17 22.14 -23.07 -2.65
CA LEU A 17 22.88 -22.88 -3.90
C LEU A 17 24.40 -22.74 -3.68
N GLY A 18 24.89 -22.83 -2.44
CA GLY A 18 26.30 -22.58 -2.11
C GLY A 18 26.72 -21.11 -2.27
N LEU A 19 25.76 -20.19 -2.27
CA LEU A 19 25.99 -18.76 -2.46
C LEU A 19 26.01 -18.00 -1.13
N GLN A 20 26.80 -16.93 -1.07
CA GLN A 20 26.83 -16.02 0.07
C GLN A 20 25.73 -14.96 -0.06
N TYR A 21 24.84 -14.88 0.94
CA TYR A 21 23.77 -13.89 0.98
C TYR A 21 24.30 -12.48 1.28
N HIS A 22 25.08 -12.34 2.35
CA HIS A 22 25.72 -11.08 2.73
C HIS A 22 26.97 -10.79 1.89
N TYR A 23 27.27 -9.51 1.68
CA TYR A 23 28.47 -9.06 0.98
C TYR A 23 28.88 -7.68 1.48
N ASN A 24 30.14 -7.31 1.25
CA ASN A 24 30.62 -5.96 1.48
C ASN A 24 30.34 -5.12 0.23
N ALA A 25 29.44 -4.14 0.33
CA ALA A 25 29.10 -3.27 -0.79
C ALA A 25 30.29 -2.41 -1.27
N LEU A 26 31.29 -2.18 -0.41
CA LEU A 26 32.49 -1.39 -0.75
C LEU A 26 33.52 -2.18 -1.57
N GLU A 27 33.37 -3.50 -1.67
CA GLU A 27 34.35 -4.40 -2.29
C GLU A 27 33.89 -4.95 -3.64
N ILE A 28 32.70 -4.56 -4.10
CA ILE A 28 32.13 -5.07 -5.35
C ILE A 28 31.97 -3.96 -6.40
N THR A 29 32.02 -4.36 -7.66
CA THR A 29 31.73 -3.49 -8.80
C THR A 29 30.23 -3.27 -8.98
N LEU A 30 29.85 -2.21 -9.71
CA LEU A 30 28.45 -1.97 -10.08
C LEU A 30 27.84 -3.13 -10.89
N GLU A 31 28.65 -3.81 -11.71
CA GLU A 31 28.17 -4.96 -12.48
C GLU A 31 27.84 -6.15 -11.57
N GLU A 32 28.69 -6.41 -10.58
CA GLU A 32 28.44 -7.44 -9.57
C GLU A 32 27.23 -7.08 -8.70
N GLU A 33 27.08 -5.82 -8.31
CA GLU A 33 25.92 -5.34 -7.57
C GLU A 33 24.62 -5.61 -8.33
N HIS A 34 24.57 -5.24 -9.62
CA HIS A 34 23.43 -5.53 -10.48
C HIS A 34 23.15 -7.04 -10.60
N LYS A 35 24.18 -7.87 -10.82
CA LYS A 35 24.02 -9.34 -10.87
C LYS A 35 23.43 -9.90 -9.57
N ARG A 36 23.88 -9.39 -8.42
CA ARG A 36 23.37 -9.79 -7.10
C ARG A 36 21.93 -9.36 -6.89
N LEU A 37 21.56 -8.14 -7.28
CA LEU A 37 20.18 -7.65 -7.21
C LEU A 37 19.26 -8.46 -8.12
N THR A 38 19.67 -8.75 -9.36
CA THR A 38 18.93 -9.62 -10.27
C THR A 38 18.68 -10.99 -9.65
N ARG A 39 19.73 -11.63 -9.12
CA ARG A 39 19.59 -12.94 -8.45
C ARG A 39 18.69 -12.87 -7.22
N TYR A 40 18.79 -11.81 -6.43
CA TYR A 40 17.92 -11.62 -5.27
C TYR A 40 16.46 -11.57 -5.69
N ASN A 41 16.15 -10.83 -6.76
CA ASN A 41 14.79 -10.73 -7.30
C ASN A 41 14.30 -12.09 -7.84
N GLU A 42 15.13 -12.84 -8.58
CA GLU A 42 14.80 -14.20 -9.05
C GLU A 42 14.44 -15.16 -7.88
N VAL A 43 15.25 -15.14 -6.81
CA VAL A 43 15.02 -15.98 -5.63
C VAL A 43 13.78 -15.52 -4.86
N ARG A 44 13.60 -14.20 -4.70
CA ARG A 44 12.40 -13.61 -4.08
C ARG A 44 11.14 -14.07 -4.83
N ASP A 45 11.13 -13.96 -6.15
CA ASP A 45 9.96 -14.28 -6.98
C ASP A 45 9.64 -15.78 -6.93
N THR A 46 10.67 -16.63 -6.90
CA THR A 46 10.51 -18.08 -6.66
C THR A 46 9.83 -18.37 -5.33
N ILE A 47 10.28 -17.73 -4.24
CA ILE A 47 9.69 -17.92 -2.91
C ILE A 47 8.25 -17.37 -2.85
N ILE A 48 7.99 -16.23 -3.48
CA ILE A 48 6.64 -15.66 -3.58
C ILE A 48 5.71 -16.63 -4.32
N ALA A 49 6.16 -17.23 -5.43
CA ALA A 49 5.38 -18.22 -6.17
C ALA A 49 5.06 -19.44 -5.29
N GLN A 50 6.05 -19.99 -4.58
CA GLN A 50 5.83 -21.08 -3.63
C GLN A 50 4.83 -20.71 -2.52
N TRP A 51 4.90 -19.48 -2.01
CA TRP A 51 3.97 -18.99 -0.99
C TRP A 51 2.55 -18.80 -1.52
N LYS A 52 2.40 -18.41 -2.79
CA LYS A 52 1.11 -18.35 -3.48
C LYS A 52 0.50 -19.76 -3.60
N GLU A 53 1.27 -20.72 -4.09
CA GLU A 53 0.85 -22.13 -4.21
C GLU A 53 0.45 -22.73 -2.86
N ALA A 54 1.24 -22.47 -1.82
CA ALA A 54 0.97 -22.92 -0.45
C ALA A 54 -0.08 -22.08 0.30
N LYS A 55 -0.76 -21.14 -0.38
CA LYS A 55 -1.75 -20.22 0.20
C LYS A 55 -1.30 -19.50 1.47
N ARG A 56 -0.02 -19.11 1.55
CA ARG A 56 0.58 -18.38 2.68
C ARG A 56 0.22 -16.89 2.65
N TYR A 57 -1.08 -16.58 2.60
CA TYR A 57 -1.59 -15.22 2.36
C TYR A 57 -1.24 -14.25 3.48
N LYS A 58 -1.19 -14.72 4.75
CA LYS A 58 -0.76 -13.87 5.87
C LYS A 58 0.66 -13.36 5.69
N GLU A 59 1.58 -14.22 5.25
CA GLU A 59 2.95 -13.82 4.95
C GLU A 59 3.05 -12.89 3.74
N LEU A 60 2.37 -13.22 2.64
CA LEU A 60 2.36 -12.39 1.42
C LEU A 60 1.83 -10.97 1.71
N ILE A 61 0.69 -10.87 2.38
CA ILE A 61 0.09 -9.58 2.74
C ILE A 61 0.97 -8.82 3.73
N SER A 62 1.59 -9.50 4.69
CA SER A 62 2.50 -8.83 5.61
C SER A 62 3.78 -8.33 4.92
N CYS A 63 4.20 -8.90 3.80
CA CYS A 63 5.28 -8.32 2.97
C CYS A 63 4.81 -7.03 2.29
N ALA A 64 3.63 -7.05 1.67
CA ALA A 64 3.01 -5.87 1.05
C ALA A 64 2.82 -4.71 2.05
N HIS A 65 2.35 -5.01 3.25
CA HIS A 65 2.17 -4.00 4.32
C HIS A 65 3.47 -3.52 4.94
N GLY A 66 4.59 -4.19 4.69
CA GLY A 66 5.90 -3.81 5.19
C GLY A 66 6.48 -2.58 4.49
N GLY A 67 6.02 -2.26 3.28
CA GLY A 67 6.49 -1.10 2.51
C GLY A 67 7.91 -1.24 1.96
N TRP A 68 8.42 -2.47 1.86
CA TRP A 68 9.78 -2.77 1.34
C TRP A 68 9.88 -2.76 -0.18
N TYR A 69 8.74 -2.83 -0.87
CA TYR A 69 8.62 -2.90 -2.33
C TYR A 69 7.66 -1.81 -2.79
N SER A 70 7.80 -1.36 -4.04
CA SER A 70 6.82 -0.43 -4.61
C SER A 70 5.45 -1.09 -4.74
N TYR A 71 4.42 -0.27 -4.96
CA TYR A 71 3.06 -0.78 -5.17
C TYR A 71 3.00 -1.67 -6.42
N GLU A 72 3.63 -1.23 -7.50
CA GLU A 72 3.68 -1.88 -8.81
C GLU A 72 4.48 -3.18 -8.76
N GLU A 73 5.57 -3.21 -7.97
CA GLU A 73 6.43 -4.40 -7.85
C GLU A 73 5.78 -5.54 -7.07
N PHE A 74 4.92 -5.23 -6.09
CA PHE A 74 4.45 -6.24 -5.14
C PHE A 74 2.94 -6.22 -4.89
N ASN A 75 2.37 -5.07 -4.54
CA ASN A 75 0.98 -4.99 -4.13
C ASN A 75 0.02 -5.25 -5.29
N GLU A 76 0.25 -4.66 -6.45
CA GLU A 76 -0.60 -4.84 -7.62
C GLU A 76 -0.58 -6.28 -8.15
N PRO A 77 0.59 -6.92 -8.39
CA PRO A 77 0.64 -8.32 -8.80
C PRO A 77 -0.02 -9.27 -7.80
N LEU A 78 0.08 -8.97 -6.49
CA LEU A 78 -0.56 -9.77 -5.46
C LEU A 78 -2.08 -9.57 -5.43
N ALA A 79 -2.56 -8.34 -5.60
CA ALA A 79 -3.99 -8.03 -5.69
C ALA A 79 -4.63 -8.72 -6.91
N LEU A 80 -4.00 -8.61 -8.09
CA LEU A 80 -4.45 -9.29 -9.31
C LEU A 80 -4.48 -10.81 -9.13
N TYR A 81 -3.47 -11.39 -8.48
CA TYR A 81 -3.47 -12.80 -8.13
C TYR A 81 -4.68 -13.16 -7.24
N PHE A 82 -5.00 -12.38 -6.20
CA PHE A 82 -6.16 -12.66 -5.36
C PHE A 82 -7.49 -12.54 -6.11
N VAL A 83 -7.62 -11.59 -7.06
CA VAL A 83 -8.79 -11.52 -7.95
C VAL A 83 -8.90 -12.80 -8.78
N GLN A 84 -7.81 -13.21 -9.44
CA GLN A 84 -7.77 -14.41 -10.29
C GLN A 84 -8.06 -15.71 -9.54
N GLN A 85 -7.69 -15.78 -8.25
CA GLN A 85 -7.93 -16.94 -7.41
C GLN A 85 -9.26 -16.86 -6.64
N GLU A 86 -10.06 -15.81 -6.86
CA GLU A 86 -11.31 -15.54 -6.14
C GLU A 86 -11.12 -15.42 -4.60
N GLU A 87 -9.92 -15.04 -4.15
CA GLU A 87 -9.54 -14.92 -2.73
C GLU A 87 -9.90 -13.53 -2.19
N LEU A 88 -11.21 -13.23 -2.18
CA LEU A 88 -11.74 -11.90 -1.87
C LEU A 88 -11.37 -11.38 -0.47
N LEU A 89 -11.36 -12.26 0.53
CA LEU A 89 -10.96 -11.85 1.88
C LEU A 89 -9.50 -11.40 1.91
N ALA A 90 -8.60 -12.12 1.22
CA ALA A 90 -7.19 -11.77 1.15
C ALA A 90 -6.98 -10.44 0.40
N LEU A 91 -7.72 -10.20 -0.69
CA LEU A 91 -7.74 -8.93 -1.41
C LEU A 91 -8.17 -7.76 -0.51
N LYS A 92 -9.29 -7.91 0.21
CA LYS A 92 -9.79 -6.89 1.14
C LYS A 92 -8.73 -6.58 2.21
N VAL A 93 -8.15 -7.60 2.84
CA VAL A 93 -7.12 -7.41 3.87
C VAL A 93 -5.85 -6.77 3.33
N LEU A 94 -5.43 -7.11 2.11
CA LEU A 94 -4.28 -6.50 1.44
C LEU A 94 -4.48 -4.99 1.29
N CYS A 95 -5.62 -4.55 0.76
CA CYS A 95 -5.83 -3.17 0.36
C CYS A 95 -6.34 -2.27 1.51
N GLU A 96 -7.21 -2.78 2.39
CA GLU A 96 -7.89 -1.97 3.41
C GLU A 96 -6.93 -1.31 4.39
N ARG A 97 -5.80 -1.95 4.73
CA ARG A 97 -4.84 -1.38 5.69
C ARG A 97 -4.30 -0.04 5.23
N GLY A 98 -3.90 0.05 3.95
CA GLY A 98 -3.38 1.29 3.38
C GLY A 98 -4.43 2.39 3.39
N ILE A 99 -5.65 2.06 2.97
CA ILE A 99 -6.80 3.00 2.96
C ILE A 99 -7.05 3.53 4.36
N ARG A 100 -7.18 2.65 5.36
CA ARG A 100 -7.43 3.05 6.75
C ARG A 100 -6.37 4.00 7.28
N PHE A 101 -5.08 3.69 7.08
CA PHE A 101 -4.00 4.56 7.54
C PHE A 101 -4.06 5.94 6.87
N ARG A 102 -4.33 6.00 5.56
CA ARG A 102 -4.43 7.30 4.87
C ARG A 102 -5.66 8.09 5.28
N VAL A 103 -6.79 7.43 5.56
CA VAL A 103 -7.96 8.10 6.12
C VAL A 103 -7.67 8.61 7.54
N GLU A 104 -6.97 7.83 8.37
CA GLU A 104 -6.54 8.28 9.70
C GLU A 104 -5.58 9.48 9.60
N ASP A 105 -4.66 9.49 8.63
CA ASP A 105 -3.80 10.65 8.36
C ASP A 105 -4.61 11.89 7.97
N ILE A 106 -5.61 11.76 7.09
CA ILE A 106 -6.51 12.86 6.71
C ILE A 106 -7.19 13.43 7.95
N LEU A 107 -7.76 12.59 8.80
CA LEU A 107 -8.45 13.04 10.01
C LEU A 107 -7.48 13.78 10.95
N SER A 108 -6.25 13.29 11.09
CA SER A 108 -5.21 13.92 11.91
C SER A 108 -4.76 15.27 11.33
N THR A 109 -4.61 15.39 10.02
CA THR A 109 -4.15 16.64 9.40
C THR A 109 -5.27 17.66 9.25
N LEU A 110 -6.52 17.20 9.11
CA LEU A 110 -7.69 18.08 9.05
C LEU A 110 -7.84 18.87 10.36
N VAL A 111 -7.70 18.20 11.50
CA VAL A 111 -7.71 18.85 12.82
C VAL A 111 -6.69 20.00 12.88
N ARG A 112 -5.45 19.75 12.45
CA ARG A 112 -4.39 20.79 12.43
C ARG A 112 -4.69 21.92 11.45
N ALA A 113 -5.23 21.58 10.28
CA ALA A 113 -5.57 22.59 9.27
C ALA A 113 -6.71 23.51 9.75
N GLU A 114 -7.70 22.97 10.46
CA GLU A 114 -8.78 23.75 11.07
C GLU A 114 -8.29 24.60 12.25
N GLU A 115 -7.30 24.13 13.02
CA GLU A 115 -6.66 24.92 14.09
C GLU A 115 -5.85 26.10 13.54
N ASP A 116 -5.03 25.88 12.51
CA ASP A 116 -4.17 26.91 11.93
C ASP A 116 -4.93 27.87 10.98
N PHE A 117 -6.02 27.40 10.36
CA PHE A 117 -6.84 28.16 9.41
C PHE A 117 -8.34 28.02 9.73
N PRO A 118 -8.85 28.63 10.81
CA PRO A 118 -10.21 28.39 11.30
C PRO A 118 -11.35 28.80 10.35
N ASN A 119 -11.06 29.65 9.36
CA ASN A 119 -12.05 30.14 8.39
C ASN A 119 -11.99 29.40 7.04
N ILE A 120 -11.02 28.49 6.85
CA ILE A 120 -10.93 27.77 5.57
C ILE A 120 -12.00 26.69 5.51
N THR A 121 -12.76 26.68 4.42
CA THR A 121 -13.77 25.66 4.15
C THR A 121 -13.13 24.40 3.56
N LYS A 122 -13.79 23.25 3.69
CA LYS A 122 -13.31 21.99 3.09
C LYS A 122 -13.29 22.09 1.57
N GLU A 123 -14.22 22.82 0.97
CA GLU A 123 -14.27 23.09 -0.47
C GLU A 123 -13.03 23.87 -0.94
N GLU A 124 -12.57 24.84 -0.15
CA GLU A 124 -11.32 25.56 -0.41
C GLU A 124 -10.10 24.67 -0.22
N MET A 125 -10.05 23.86 0.85
CA MET A 125 -8.99 22.89 1.07
C MET A 125 -8.87 21.92 -0.12
N VAL A 126 -9.99 21.37 -0.61
CA VAL A 126 -10.02 20.44 -1.75
C VAL A 126 -9.44 21.04 -3.03
N LYS A 127 -9.59 22.36 -3.22
CA LYS A 127 -9.07 23.11 -4.37
C LYS A 127 -7.60 23.52 -4.23
N PHE A 128 -6.98 23.29 -3.07
CA PHE A 128 -5.59 23.64 -2.83
C PHE A 128 -4.66 22.92 -3.82
N ASN A 129 -3.71 23.66 -4.39
CA ASN A 129 -2.86 23.16 -5.46
C ASN A 129 -1.80 22.18 -4.91
N LEU A 130 -2.07 20.88 -5.06
CA LEU A 130 -1.19 19.81 -4.58
C LEU A 130 0.18 19.82 -5.28
N GLU A 131 0.23 20.09 -6.58
CA GLU A 131 1.50 20.09 -7.32
C GLU A 131 2.44 21.20 -6.84
N LEU A 132 1.90 22.40 -6.68
CA LEU A 132 2.67 23.53 -6.18
C LEU A 132 3.16 23.25 -4.75
N TYR A 133 2.30 22.67 -3.93
CA TYR A 133 2.65 22.28 -2.57
C TYR A 133 3.82 21.27 -2.54
N LEU A 134 3.73 20.19 -3.31
CA LEU A 134 4.78 19.17 -3.37
C LEU A 134 6.10 19.74 -3.92
N LYS A 135 6.05 20.69 -4.86
CA LYS A 135 7.23 21.40 -5.39
C LYS A 135 7.86 22.35 -4.37
N SER A 136 7.07 22.96 -3.50
CA SER A 136 7.55 23.96 -2.54
C SER A 136 8.52 23.38 -1.50
N GLN A 137 8.38 22.09 -1.16
CA GLN A 137 9.09 21.42 -0.05
C GLN A 137 8.92 22.13 1.32
N VAL A 138 7.98 23.06 1.44
CA VAL A 138 7.64 23.77 2.68
C VAL A 138 6.37 23.17 3.25
N TYR A 139 6.36 22.92 4.56
CA TYR A 139 5.19 22.40 5.25
C TYR A 139 4.00 23.38 5.15
N HIS A 140 2.81 22.85 4.87
CA HIS A 140 1.56 23.60 4.91
C HIS A 140 0.45 22.67 5.42
N PRO A 141 -0.29 23.02 6.49
CA PRO A 141 -1.34 22.17 7.07
C PRO A 141 -2.38 21.69 6.05
N VAL A 142 -2.92 22.62 5.24
CA VAL A 142 -3.86 22.29 4.15
C VAL A 142 -3.22 21.44 3.05
N GLY A 143 -1.93 21.67 2.75
CA GLY A 143 -1.19 20.88 1.78
C GLY A 143 -1.06 19.43 2.21
N GLU A 144 -0.83 19.17 3.49
CA GLU A 144 -0.81 17.83 4.06
C GLU A 144 -2.17 17.14 3.96
N VAL A 145 -3.27 17.84 4.25
CA VAL A 145 -4.64 17.32 4.07
C VAL A 145 -4.85 16.85 2.64
N VAL A 146 -4.54 17.69 1.65
CA VAL A 146 -4.72 17.34 0.24
C VAL A 146 -3.77 16.22 -0.20
N LYS A 147 -2.53 16.19 0.30
CA LYS A 147 -1.58 15.11 0.05
C LYS A 147 -2.13 13.76 0.51
N TYR A 148 -2.63 13.66 1.75
CA TYR A 148 -3.17 12.40 2.26
C TYR A 148 -4.51 12.04 1.63
N ARG A 149 -5.35 13.02 1.30
CA ARG A 149 -6.56 12.84 0.48
C ARG A 149 -6.23 12.19 -0.86
N GLY A 150 -5.26 12.74 -1.61
CA GLY A 150 -4.83 12.17 -2.88
C GLY A 150 -4.37 10.72 -2.74
N LYS A 151 -3.52 10.43 -1.75
CA LYS A 151 -3.05 9.06 -1.48
C LYS A 151 -4.18 8.09 -1.11
N ALA A 152 -5.15 8.53 -0.30
CA ALA A 152 -6.30 7.71 0.06
C ALA A 152 -7.17 7.40 -1.16
N LEU A 153 -7.46 8.41 -1.99
CA LEU A 153 -8.23 8.23 -3.23
C LEU A 153 -7.57 7.24 -4.17
N THR A 154 -6.25 7.36 -4.41
CA THR A 154 -5.52 6.40 -5.26
C THR A 154 -5.69 4.96 -4.76
N LEU A 155 -5.55 4.73 -3.46
CA LEU A 155 -5.69 3.38 -2.89
C LEU A 155 -7.14 2.85 -2.96
N ILE A 156 -8.14 3.72 -2.76
CA ILE A 156 -9.54 3.36 -2.90
C ILE A 156 -9.86 3.03 -4.37
N ASP A 157 -9.37 3.84 -5.32
CA ASP A 157 -9.58 3.66 -6.75
C ASP A 157 -8.96 2.35 -7.25
N HIS A 158 -7.77 2.00 -6.77
CA HIS A 158 -7.16 0.70 -7.05
C HIS A 158 -8.05 -0.45 -6.56
N LEU A 159 -8.55 -0.38 -5.33
CA LEU A 159 -9.40 -1.43 -4.77
C LEU A 159 -10.76 -1.52 -5.48
N ILE A 160 -11.36 -0.39 -5.84
CA ILE A 160 -12.58 -0.35 -6.67
C ILE A 160 -12.33 -1.12 -7.97
N ARG A 161 -11.26 -0.80 -8.71
CA ARG A 161 -10.90 -1.48 -9.96
C ARG A 161 -10.73 -2.99 -9.81
N TYR A 162 -10.23 -3.47 -8.65
CA TYR A 162 -10.13 -4.91 -8.40
C TYR A 162 -11.47 -5.53 -8.05
N ILE A 163 -12.30 -4.86 -7.25
CA ILE A 163 -13.61 -5.35 -6.83
C ILE A 163 -14.62 -5.34 -7.99
N GLU A 164 -14.52 -4.41 -8.94
CA GLU A 164 -15.34 -4.39 -10.16
C GLU A 164 -15.19 -5.66 -11.02
N GLN A 165 -14.06 -6.37 -10.88
CA GLN A 165 -13.81 -7.65 -11.56
C GLN A 165 -14.41 -8.84 -10.80
N THR A 166 -15.14 -8.58 -9.71
CA THR A 166 -15.70 -9.59 -8.81
C THR A 166 -17.22 -9.42 -8.70
N SER A 167 -17.90 -10.34 -8.01
CA SER A 167 -19.35 -10.27 -7.78
C SER A 167 -19.77 -9.45 -6.54
N GLU A 168 -18.84 -8.74 -5.89
CA GLU A 168 -19.02 -8.06 -4.59
C GLU A 168 -19.68 -6.66 -4.71
N SER A 169 -20.91 -6.61 -5.23
CA SER A 169 -21.63 -5.35 -5.50
C SER A 169 -21.89 -4.48 -4.26
N GLU A 170 -22.22 -5.09 -3.12
CA GLU A 170 -22.41 -4.36 -1.86
C GLU A 170 -21.10 -3.74 -1.36
N TYR A 171 -20.00 -4.48 -1.41
CA TYR A 171 -18.70 -3.97 -1.01
C TYR A 171 -18.24 -2.84 -1.93
N LEU A 172 -18.47 -2.96 -3.24
CA LEU A 172 -18.24 -1.90 -4.22
C LEU A 172 -19.05 -0.63 -3.91
N ARG A 173 -20.33 -0.78 -3.52
CA ARG A 173 -21.16 0.37 -3.11
C ARG A 173 -20.56 1.09 -1.91
N GLN A 174 -20.12 0.35 -0.89
CA GLN A 174 -19.50 0.94 0.29
C GLN A 174 -18.17 1.63 -0.03
N LEU A 175 -17.37 1.07 -0.95
CA LEU A 175 -16.14 1.72 -1.42
C LEU A 175 -16.41 3.05 -2.10
N ASN A 176 -17.43 3.13 -2.97
CA ASN A 176 -17.80 4.38 -3.62
C ASN A 176 -18.28 5.44 -2.61
N ILE A 177 -19.08 5.05 -1.61
CA ILE A 177 -19.48 5.95 -0.52
C ILE A 177 -18.25 6.47 0.24
N LEU A 178 -17.31 5.58 0.58
CA LEU A 178 -16.06 5.99 1.25
C LEU A 178 -15.25 6.95 0.36
N ARG A 179 -15.11 6.63 -0.92
CA ARG A 179 -14.41 7.45 -1.91
C ARG A 179 -14.96 8.87 -1.97
N ASP A 180 -16.28 9.01 -2.07
CA ASP A 180 -16.95 10.32 -2.16
C ASP A 180 -16.76 11.15 -0.88
N LYS A 181 -16.82 10.49 0.28
CA LYS A 181 -16.54 11.13 1.58
C LYS A 181 -15.09 11.56 1.71
N VAL A 182 -14.14 10.75 1.25
CA VAL A 182 -12.72 11.13 1.21
C VAL A 182 -12.49 12.29 0.23
N TYR A 183 -13.14 12.24 -0.93
CA TYR A 183 -13.05 13.29 -1.95
C TYR A 183 -13.50 14.65 -1.42
N SER A 184 -14.59 14.68 -0.64
CA SER A 184 -15.19 15.88 -0.04
C SER A 184 -14.65 16.26 1.34
N LEU A 185 -13.67 15.50 1.89
CA LEU A 185 -13.19 15.66 3.28
C LEU A 185 -14.31 15.52 4.35
N GLU A 186 -15.38 14.79 4.02
CA GLU A 186 -16.49 14.45 4.93
C GLU A 186 -16.32 13.08 5.60
N VAL A 187 -15.20 12.41 5.36
CA VAL A 187 -14.87 11.11 5.95
C VAL A 187 -14.75 11.20 7.48
N LYS A 188 -15.24 10.18 8.17
CA LYS A 188 -15.20 10.02 9.62
C LYS A 188 -14.61 8.67 9.99
N LYS A 189 -14.10 8.57 11.22
CA LYS A 189 -13.60 7.29 11.77
C LYS A 189 -14.67 6.17 11.75
N SER A 190 -15.95 6.53 11.86
CA SER A 190 -17.06 5.57 11.76
C SER A 190 -17.20 4.94 10.38
N ASP A 191 -16.78 5.62 9.31
CA ASP A 191 -16.88 5.10 7.94
C ASP A 191 -15.92 3.93 7.71
N LEU A 192 -14.84 3.85 8.49
CA LEU A 192 -13.88 2.74 8.44
C LEU A 192 -14.39 1.46 9.12
N LYS A 193 -15.56 1.48 9.78
CA LYS A 193 -16.09 0.29 10.49
C LYS A 193 -16.36 -0.88 9.55
N TYR A 194 -16.67 -0.60 8.28
CA TYR A 194 -16.92 -1.60 7.24
C TYR A 194 -15.62 -2.18 6.65
N PHE A 195 -14.52 -1.43 6.76
CA PHE A 195 -13.21 -1.76 6.18
C PHE A 195 -12.26 -2.21 7.28
N LYS A 196 -12.45 -3.42 7.82
CA LYS A 196 -11.65 -3.95 8.94
C LYS A 196 -11.42 -5.45 8.85
N HIS A 197 -11.42 -6.01 7.65
CA HIS A 197 -11.25 -7.44 7.41
C HIS A 197 -9.91 -7.93 7.98
N ARG A 198 -9.87 -9.22 8.35
CA ARG A 198 -8.69 -9.89 8.93
C ARG A 198 -8.61 -11.33 8.42
N LEU A 199 -7.37 -11.85 8.35
CA LEU A 199 -7.05 -13.24 8.03
C LEU A 199 -6.71 -14.05 9.29
#